data_AF-A0A9E1VPG2-F1
#
_entry.id   AF-A0A9E1VPG2-F1
#
_cell.length_a   1.000
_cell.length_b   1.000
_cell.length_c   1.000
_cell.angle_alpha   90.00
_cell.angle_beta   90.00
_cell.angle_gamma   90.00
#
_symmetry.space_group_name_H-M   'P 1'
#
loop_
_entity.id
_entity.type
_entity.pdbx_description
1 polymer ?
#
loop_
_entity_poly.entity_id
_entity_poly.type
_entity_poly.pdbx_seq_one_letter_code
_entity_poly.pdbx_strand_id
1 'polypeptide(L)' 'MILLTGSTGGIGSLIVKNLSKIDKVIALYNNTKPDYKIDNVIYVQVDIT' A
#
# COMPACT_ATOMS: atom_id res chain seq x y z
N MET A 1 8.13 -1.76 10.59
CA MET A 1 7.11 -2.23 9.63
C MET A 1 5.95 -1.23 9.63
N ILE A 2 5.41 -0.87 8.46
CA ILE A 2 4.33 0.11 8.30
C ILE A 2 3.11 -0.56 7.67
N LEU A 3 1.92 -0.36 8.24
CA LEU A 3 0.64 -0.79 7.67
C LEU A 3 -0.06 0.42 7.04
N LEU A 4 -0.37 0.36 5.75
CA LEU A 4 -1.02 1.46 5.02
C LEU A 4 -2.38 1.01 4.50
N THR A 5 -3.45 1.50 5.14
CA THR A 5 -4.83 1.34 4.65
C THR A 5 -5.13 2.34 3.54
N GLY A 6 -5.94 1.96 2.55
CA GLY A 6 -6.25 2.85 1.41
C GLY A 6 -5.04 3.12 0.51
N SER A 7 -4.11 2.16 0.42
CA SER A 7 -2.83 2.33 -0.28
C SER A 7 -2.94 2.56 -1.79
N THR A 8 -4.10 2.26 -2.38
CA THR A 8 -4.35 2.34 -3.82
C THR A 8 -5.17 3.57 -4.24
N GLY A 9 -5.56 4.42 -3.28
CA GLY A 9 -6.36 5.62 -3.55
C GLY A 9 -5.85 6.86 -2.81
N GLY A 10 -6.23 8.03 -3.32
CA GLY A 10 -6.00 9.33 -2.68
C GLY A 10 -4.55 9.55 -2.25
N ILE A 11 -4.35 9.90 -0.97
CA ILE A 11 -3.03 10.19 -0.40
C ILE A 11 -2.18 8.91 -0.28
N GLY A 12 -2.81 7.75 -0.07
CA GLY A 12 -2.11 6.48 0.13
C GLY A 12 -1.23 6.11 -1.07
N SER A 13 -1.71 6.32 -2.29
CA SER A 13 -0.95 6.04 -3.52
C SER A 13 0.24 6.99 -3.71
N LEU A 14 0.17 8.22 -3.19
CA LEU A 14 1.23 9.21 -3.28
C LEU A 14 2.37 8.95 -2.28
N ILE A 15 2.05 8.41 -1.10
CA ILE A 15 3.02 8.25 -0.02
C ILE A 15 3.66 6.87 0.06
N VAL A 16 3.03 5.83 -0.49
CA VAL A 16 3.50 4.42 -0.37
C VAL A 16 4.95 4.22 -0.80
N LYS A 17 5.40 4.89 -1.87
CA LYS A 17 6.79 4.83 -2.36
C LYS A 17 7.79 5.52 -1.42
N ASN A 18 7.37 6.55 -0.70
CA ASN A 18 8.24 7.21 0.27
C ASN A 18 8.32 6.41 1.56
N LEU A 19 7.20 5.82 1.99
CA LEU A 19 7.16 4.93 3.16
C LEU A 19 8.00 3.67 2.95
N SER A 20 8.04 3.12 1.72
CA SER A 20 8.84 1.92 1.41
C SER A 20 10.34 2.11 1.55
N LYS A 21 10.83 3.36 1.50
CA LYS A 21 12.24 3.72 1.74
C LYS A 21 12.60 3.77 3.22
N ILE A 22 11.60 3.94 4.09
CA ILE A 22 11.79 4.04 5.54
C ILE A 22 11.76 2.65 6.16
N ASP A 23 10.79 1.84 5.76
CA ASP A 23 10.57 0.51 6.32
C ASP A 23 9.75 -0.36 5.36
N LYS A 24 9.64 -1.67 5.64
CA LYS A 24 8.75 -2.58 4.93
C LYS A 24 7.29 -2.14 5.08
N VAL A 25 6.58 -2.02 3.97
CA VAL A 25 5.18 -1.60 3.93
C VAL A 25 4.27 -2.77 3.58
N ILE A 26 3.21 -2.94 4.37
CA ILE A 26 2.05 -3.77 4.03
C ILE A 26 0.94 -2.81 3.58
N ALA A 27 0.65 -2.83 2.30
CA ALA A 27 -0.27 -1.91 1.63
C ALA A 27 -1.62 -2.62 1.40
N LEU A 28 -2.67 -2.15 2.08
CA LEU A 28 -4.00 -2.74 1.99
C LEU A 28 -4.82 -2.10 0.88
N TYR A 29 -5.58 -2.91 0.16
CA TYR A 29 -6.56 -2.47 -0.84
C TYR A 29 -7.85 -3.29 -0.72
N ASN A 30 -8.98 -2.71 -1.13
CA ASN A 30 -10.27 -3.41 -1.15
C ASN A 30 -10.51 -4.05 -2.53
N ASN A 31 -10.92 -3.24 -3.52
CA ASN A 31 -11.32 -3.76 -4.84
C ASN A 31 -10.25 -3.63 -5.92
N THR A 32 -9.40 -2.60 -5.82
CA THR A 32 -8.43 -2.27 -6.87
C THR A 32 -7.03 -2.59 -6.41
N LYS A 33 -6.44 -3.64 -6.98
CA LYS A 33 -5.01 -3.94 -6.86
C LYS A 33 -4.21 -3.00 -7.77
N PRO A 34 -3.08 -2.44 -7.33
CA PRO A 34 -2.24 -1.65 -8.22
C PRO A 34 -1.53 -2.57 -9.24
N ASP A 35 -1.34 -2.04 -10.46
CA ASP A 35 -0.69 -2.72 -11.60
C ASP A 35 0.84 -2.55 -11.60
N TYR A 36 1.36 -1.70 -10.71
CA TYR A 36 2.79 -1.47 -10.51
C TYR A 36 3.33 -2.22 -9.28
N LYS A 37 4.63 -2.50 -9.31
CA LYS A 37 5.37 -3.10 -8.18
C LYS A 37 6.28 -2.05 -7.57
N ILE A 38 6.29 -1.98 -6.24
CA ILE A 38 7.23 -1.15 -5.47
C ILE A 38 8.04 -2.09 -4.59
N ASP A 39 9.36 -1.94 -4.61
CA ASP A 39 10.24 -2.70 -3.74
C ASP A 39 9.94 -2.38 -2.27
N ASN A 40 10.05 -3.42 -1.42
CA ASN A 40 9.74 -3.33 0.00
C ASN A 40 8.27 -3.03 0.34
N VAL A 41 7.36 -3.24 -0.63
CA VAL A 41 5.90 -3.15 -0.45
C VAL A 41 5.25 -4.49 -0.77
N ILE A 42 4.35 -4.93 0.11
CA ILE A 42 3.49 -6.10 -0.10
C ILE A 42 2.04 -5.60 -0.17
N TYR A 43 1.35 -5.89 -1.26
CA TYR A 43 -0.06 -5.56 -1.42
C TYR A 43 -0.94 -6.71 -0.93
N VAL A 44 -1.86 -6.42 -0.02
CA VAL A 44 -2.80 -7.40 0.56
C VAL A 44 -4.22 -6.90 0.36
N GLN A 45 -5.08 -7.78 -0.17
CA GLN A 45 -6.50 -7.46 -0.31
C GLN A 45 -7.20 -7.67 1.02
N VAL A 46 -7.95 -6.67 1.50
CA VAL A 46 -8.72 -6.73 2.74
C VAL A 46 -10.01 -5.95 2.56
N ASP A 47 -11.13 -6.59 2.88
CA ASP A 47 -12.40 -5.92 3.15
C ASP A 47 -12.47 -5.62 4.65
N ILE A 48 -12.67 -4.35 5.00
CA ILE A 48 -12.70 -3.85 6.39
C ILE A 48 -14.10 -3.40 6.82
N THR A 49 -15.10 -3.73 6.01
CA THR A 49 -16.51 -3.40 6.25
C THR A 49 -17.16 -4.44 7.16
#